data_AF-A0A0R1VS24-F1
#
_entry.id   AF-A0A0R1VS24-F1
#
_cell.length_a   1.000
_cell.length_b   1.000
_cell.length_c   1.000
_cell.angle_alpha   90.00
_cell.angle_beta   90.00
_cell.angle_gamma   90.00
#
_symmetry.space_group_name_H-M   'P 1'
#
loop_
_entity.id
_entity.type
_entity.pdbx_description
1 polymer ?
#
loop_
_entity_poly.entity_id
_entity_poly.type
_entity_poly.pdbx_seq_one_letter_code
_entity_poly.pdbx_strand_id
1 'polypeptide(L)'
;MRLTDTENSIKVETKYLAELYRQLLQQKKAAKKYAAKFWFIFLIAVILIIYYPFISKFHPLLNLLTFLAFAATFAIAFYQLKLTNDLKFQLIKIDAKYFAMTNKHLTGTK
;
A
#
# COMPACT_ATOMS: atom_id res chain seq x y z
N MET A 1 -14.45 41.95 9.21
CA MET A 1 -13.73 40.96 10.05
C MET A 1 -13.80 39.50 9.58
N ARG A 2 -14.47 39.12 8.47
CA ARG A 2 -14.59 37.70 8.05
C ARG A 2 -13.48 37.16 7.12
N LEU A 3 -12.73 38.03 6.45
CA LEU A 3 -11.73 37.62 5.44
C LEU A 3 -10.50 36.95 6.08
N THR A 4 -10.07 37.43 7.25
CA THR A 4 -8.90 36.91 7.98
C THR A 4 -9.14 35.53 8.59
N ASP A 5 -10.37 35.21 9.01
CA ASP A 5 -10.73 33.86 9.49
C ASP A 5 -10.70 32.82 8.37
N THR A 6 -11.10 33.23 7.16
CA THR A 6 -11.17 32.33 6.01
C THR A 6 -9.75 32.02 5.49
N GLU A 7 -8.89 33.03 5.43
CA GLU A 7 -7.47 32.88 5.04
C GLU A 7 -6.69 32.04 6.06
N ASN A 8 -6.89 32.26 7.36
CA ASN A 8 -6.27 31.43 8.40
C ASN A 8 -6.78 29.99 8.38
N SER A 9 -8.07 29.77 8.12
CA SER A 9 -8.64 28.43 8.00
C SER A 9 -8.03 27.65 6.82
N ILE A 10 -7.91 28.28 5.65
CA ILE A 10 -7.26 27.68 4.46
C ILE A 10 -5.79 27.36 4.75
N LYS A 11 -5.08 28.23 5.48
CA LYS A 11 -3.67 28.03 5.85
C LYS A 11 -3.47 26.86 6.83
N VAL A 12 -4.42 26.65 7.76
CA VAL A 12 -4.41 25.52 8.68
C VAL A 12 -4.75 24.21 7.96
N GLU A 13 -5.77 24.20 7.10
CA GLU A 13 -6.14 23.01 6.31
C GLU A 13 -5.03 22.57 5.35
N THR A 14 -4.38 23.51 4.67
CA THR A 14 -3.28 23.22 3.75
C THR A 14 -2.05 22.66 4.49
N LYS A 15 -1.76 23.17 5.69
CA LYS A 15 -0.69 22.63 6.55
C LYS A 15 -1.01 21.20 7.02
N TYR A 16 -2.25 20.95 7.42
CA TYR A 16 -2.73 19.62 7.81
C TYR A 16 -2.65 18.62 6.63
N LEU A 17 -3.10 19.02 5.43
CA LEU A 17 -3.03 18.20 4.22
C LEU A 17 -1.59 17.85 3.84
N ALA A 18 -0.66 18.80 3.97
CA ALA A 18 0.76 18.56 3.70
C ALA A 18 1.39 17.58 4.69
N GLU A 19 1.02 17.66 5.96
CA GLU A 19 1.51 16.77 7.02
C GLU A 19 0.94 15.34 6.86
N LEU A 20 -0.35 15.22 6.57
CA LEU A 20 -1.03 13.96 6.25
C LEU A 20 -0.40 13.30 5.00
N TYR A 21 -0.10 14.08 3.97
CA TYR A 21 0.58 13.60 2.76
C TYR A 21 1.98 13.04 3.07
N ARG A 22 2.76 13.71 3.92
CA ARG A 22 4.09 13.23 4.36
C ARG A 22 3.99 11.93 5.15
N GLN A 23 3.03 11.80 6.06
CA GLN A 23 2.79 10.57 6.81
C GLN A 23 2.46 9.40 5.87
N LEU A 24 1.55 9.60 4.91
CA LEU A 24 1.20 8.59 3.92
C LEU A 24 2.37 8.24 3.00
N LEU A 25 3.23 9.21 2.68
CA LEU A 25 4.46 8.95 1.91
C LEU A 25 5.44 8.06 2.68
N GLN A 26 5.59 8.30 4.00
CA GLN A 26 6.40 7.44 4.88
C GLN A 26 5.81 6.03 4.98
N GLN A 27 4.49 5.92 5.16
CA GLN A 27 3.81 4.62 5.14
C GLN A 27 4.00 3.89 3.80
N LYS A 28 3.93 4.59 2.67
CA LYS A 28 4.19 4.01 1.35
C LYS A 28 5.64 3.51 1.20
N LYS A 29 6.63 4.25 1.72
CA LYS A 29 8.04 3.80 1.73
C LYS A 29 8.23 2.56 2.61
N ALA A 30 7.62 2.54 3.80
CA ALA A 30 7.64 1.38 4.68
C ALA A 30 6.95 0.18 4.00
N ALA A 31 5.73 0.35 3.49
CA ALA A 31 4.99 -0.67 2.76
C ALA A 31 5.77 -1.22 1.57
N LYS A 32 6.48 -0.38 0.81
CA LYS A 32 7.33 -0.84 -0.30
C LYS A 32 8.49 -1.73 0.16
N LYS A 33 9.09 -1.43 1.33
CA LYS A 33 10.14 -2.26 1.94
C LYS A 33 9.58 -3.61 2.41
N TYR A 34 8.38 -3.63 2.98
CA TYR A 34 7.71 -4.89 3.38
C TYR A 34 7.20 -5.68 2.17
N ALA A 35 6.74 -5.00 1.12
CA ALA A 35 6.29 -5.64 -0.12
C ALA A 35 7.42 -6.43 -0.77
N ALA A 36 8.64 -5.88 -0.86
CA ALA A 36 9.77 -6.62 -1.43
C ALA A 36 10.10 -7.92 -0.66
N LYS A 37 10.07 -7.87 0.68
CA LYS A 37 10.25 -9.06 1.52
C LYS A 37 9.10 -10.06 1.35
N PHE A 38 7.87 -9.56 1.27
CA PHE A 38 6.70 -10.40 1.05
C PHE A 38 6.75 -11.09 -0.31
N TRP A 39 7.11 -10.37 -1.38
CA TRP A 39 7.29 -10.94 -2.72
C TRP A 39 8.40 -11.99 -2.77
N PHE A 40 9.49 -11.80 -2.02
CA PHE A 40 10.56 -12.79 -1.91
C PHE A 40 10.09 -14.07 -1.21
N ILE A 41 9.38 -13.95 -0.09
CA ILE A 41 8.80 -15.10 0.63
C ILE A 41 7.74 -15.79 -0.23
N PHE A 42 6.91 -15.01 -0.92
CA PHE A 42 5.91 -15.51 -1.86
C PHE A 42 6.56 -16.33 -2.97
N LEU A 43 7.64 -15.84 -3.58
CA LEU A 43 8.38 -16.55 -4.62
C LEU A 43 8.94 -17.88 -4.10
N ILE A 44 9.53 -17.89 -2.90
CA ILE A 44 10.03 -19.11 -2.26
C ILE A 44 8.89 -20.11 -2.03
N ALA A 45 7.75 -19.65 -1.51
CA ALA A 45 6.58 -20.50 -1.29
C ALA A 45 6.06 -21.10 -2.60
N VAL A 46 5.98 -20.30 -3.66
CA VAL A 46 5.58 -20.76 -5.01
C VAL A 46 6.55 -21.82 -5.55
N ILE A 47 7.86 -21.59 -5.42
CA ILE A 47 8.89 -22.56 -5.86
C ILE A 47 8.75 -23.87 -5.06
N LEU A 48 8.58 -23.79 -3.73
CA LEU A 48 8.37 -24.96 -2.89
C LEU A 48 7.12 -25.74 -3.33
N ILE A 49 6.02 -25.05 -3.66
CA ILE A 49 4.77 -25.68 -4.10
C ILE A 49 4.91 -26.33 -5.48
N ILE A 50 5.65 -25.73 -6.41
CA ILE A 50 5.90 -26.30 -7.74
C ILE A 50 6.83 -27.53 -7.65
N TYR A 51 7.84 -27.48 -6.78
CA TYR A 51 8.75 -28.61 -6.53
C TYR A 51 8.15 -29.67 -5.60
N TYR A 52 7.10 -29.32 -4.86
CA TYR A 52 6.41 -30.20 -3.93
C TYR A 52 5.98 -31.54 -4.53
N PRO A 53 5.29 -31.62 -5.69
CA PRO A 53 4.92 -32.89 -6.31
C PRO A 53 6.13 -33.73 -6.77
N PHE A 54 7.32 -33.13 -6.96
CA PHE A 54 8.54 -33.87 -7.30
C PHE A 54 9.21 -34.52 -6.07
N ILE A 55 8.96 -33.98 -4.87
CA ILE A 55 9.51 -34.48 -3.59
C ILE A 55 8.48 -35.35 -2.86
N SER A 56 7.20 -35.00 -2.98
CA SER A 56 6.06 -35.67 -2.34
C SER A 56 5.43 -36.70 -3.27
N LYS A 57 5.96 -37.92 -3.25
CA LYS A 57 5.28 -39.12 -3.78
C LYS A 57 4.09 -39.56 -2.91
N PHE A 58 3.73 -38.84 -1.85
CA PHE A 58 2.85 -39.36 -0.81
C PHE A 58 1.82 -38.33 -0.27
N HIS A 59 0.57 -38.75 -0.37
CA HIS A 59 -0.64 -38.32 0.33
C HIS A 59 -1.46 -37.09 -0.17
N PRO A 60 -2.76 -37.29 -0.49
CA PRO A 60 -3.69 -36.21 -0.88
C PRO A 60 -3.94 -35.17 0.21
N LEU A 61 -3.69 -35.49 1.49
CA LEU A 61 -3.77 -34.55 2.61
C LEU A 61 -2.74 -33.42 2.50
N LEU A 62 -1.54 -33.74 2.00
CA LEU A 62 -0.44 -32.78 1.84
C LEU A 62 -0.74 -31.79 0.69
N ASN A 63 -1.40 -32.24 -0.37
CA ASN A 63 -1.91 -31.40 -1.46
C ASN A 63 -2.97 -30.39 -0.99
N LEU A 64 -3.87 -30.80 -0.08
CA LEU A 64 -4.87 -29.89 0.47
C LEU A 64 -4.22 -28.78 1.31
N LEU A 65 -3.20 -29.13 2.11
CA LEU A 65 -2.48 -28.17 2.94
C LEU A 65 -1.67 -27.17 2.10
N THR A 66 -1.01 -27.63 1.04
CA THR A 66 -0.30 -26.73 0.10
C THR A 66 -1.27 -25.85 -0.67
N PHE A 67 -2.43 -26.36 -1.08
CA PHE A 67 -3.47 -25.53 -1.69
C PHE A 67 -4.01 -24.47 -0.74
N LEU A 68 -4.26 -24.82 0.53
CA LEU A 68 -4.73 -23.88 1.55
C LEU A 68 -3.66 -22.83 1.88
N ALA A 69 -2.40 -23.23 2.00
CA ALA A 69 -1.28 -22.32 2.18
C ALA A 69 -1.12 -21.37 0.98
N PHE A 70 -1.31 -21.86 -0.25
CA PHE A 70 -1.30 -21.04 -1.46
C PHE A 70 -2.44 -20.02 -1.45
N ALA A 71 -3.67 -20.46 -1.17
CA ALA A 71 -4.84 -19.60 -1.08
C ALA A 71 -4.67 -18.50 -0.01
N ALA A 72 -4.14 -18.86 1.17
CA ALA A 72 -3.85 -17.91 2.24
C ALA A 72 -2.77 -16.90 1.82
N THR A 73 -1.67 -17.38 1.21
CA THR A 73 -0.58 -16.49 0.76
C THR A 73 -1.05 -15.57 -0.36
N PHE A 74 -1.87 -16.07 -1.28
CA PHE A 74 -2.48 -15.28 -2.36
C PHE A 74 -3.45 -14.24 -1.80
N ALA A 75 -4.28 -14.60 -0.81
CA ALA A 75 -5.18 -13.66 -0.14
C ALA A 75 -4.40 -12.53 0.56
N ILE A 76 -3.29 -12.84 1.24
CA ILE A 76 -2.43 -11.84 1.87
C ILE A 76 -1.77 -10.95 0.81
N ALA A 77 -1.31 -11.52 -0.30
CA ALA A 77 -0.74 -10.77 -1.42
C ALA A 77 -1.75 -9.78 -2.01
N PHE A 78 -2.97 -10.25 -2.24
CA PHE A 78 -4.06 -9.44 -2.78
C PHE A 78 -4.47 -8.33 -1.80
N TYR A 79 -4.52 -8.63 -0.50
CA TYR A 79 -4.78 -7.62 0.53
C TYR A 79 -3.70 -6.54 0.58
N GLN A 80 -2.42 -6.94 0.51
CA GLN A 80 -1.30 -6.00 0.43
C GLN A 80 -1.34 -5.12 -0.84
N LEU A 81 -1.70 -5.71 -1.98
CA LEU A 81 -1.87 -4.99 -3.23
C LEU A 81 -3.02 -3.98 -3.12
N LYS A 82 -4.16 -4.38 -2.56
CA LYS A 82 -5.31 -3.51 -2.31
C LYS A 82 -4.94 -2.36 -1.38
N LEU A 83 -4.23 -2.63 -0.28
CA LEU A 83 -3.76 -1.61 0.66
C LEU A 83 -2.83 -0.61 -0.03
N THR A 84 -1.90 -1.11 -0.84
CA THR A 84 -0.96 -0.26 -1.58
C THR A 84 -1.68 0.62 -2.61
N ASN A 85 -2.73 0.09 -3.26
CA ASN A 85 -3.51 0.82 -4.23
C ASN A 85 -4.45 1.85 -3.57
N ASP A 86 -5.05 1.51 -2.43
CA ASP A 86 -5.86 2.44 -1.61
C ASP A 86 -5.01 3.61 -1.11
N LEU A 87 -3.82 3.33 -0.56
CA LEU A 87 -2.84 4.35 -0.19
C LEU A 87 -2.51 5.25 -1.39
N LYS A 88 -2.26 4.68 -2.57
CA LYS A 88 -1.98 5.45 -3.78
C LYS A 88 -3.16 6.35 -4.16
N PHE A 89 -4.39 5.85 -4.05
CA PHE A 89 -5.60 6.62 -4.32
C PHE A 89 -5.82 7.75 -3.31
N GLN A 90 -5.57 7.49 -2.02
CA GLN A 90 -5.63 8.52 -0.98
C GLN A 90 -4.58 9.62 -1.19
N LEU A 91 -3.35 9.26 -1.55
CA LEU A 91 -2.33 10.26 -1.90
C LEU A 91 -2.78 11.15 -3.07
N ILE A 92 -3.37 10.57 -4.13
CA ILE A 92 -3.89 11.34 -5.27
C ILE A 92 -5.04 12.26 -4.84
N LYS A 93 -5.96 11.76 -4.00
CA LYS A 93 -7.09 12.54 -3.49
C LYS A 93 -6.63 13.74 -2.65
N ILE A 94 -5.61 13.54 -1.81
CA ILE A 94 -5.02 14.60 -0.97
C ILE A 94 -4.29 15.63 -1.83
N ASP A 95 -3.49 15.18 -2.83
CA ASP A 95 -2.81 16.09 -3.76
C ASP A 95 -3.82 16.91 -4.59
N ALA A 96 -4.90 16.28 -5.07
CA ALA A 96 -5.97 16.97 -5.78
C ALA A 96 -6.71 18.00 -4.90
N LYS A 97 -7.01 17.66 -3.63
CA LYS A 97 -7.64 18.59 -2.69
C LYS A 97 -6.72 19.77 -2.35
N TYR A 98 -5.42 19.52 -2.19
CA TYR A 98 -4.43 20.57 -1.96
C TYR A 98 -4.26 21.47 -3.19
N PHE A 99 -4.24 20.90 -4.40
CA PHE A 99 -4.17 21.65 -5.64
C PHE A 99 -5.40 22.56 -5.81
N ALA A 100 -6.61 22.07 -5.54
CA ALA A 100 -7.82 22.87 -5.59
C ALA A 100 -7.80 24.09 -4.64
N MET A 101 -7.10 23.99 -3.50
CA MET A 101 -6.98 25.08 -2.52
C MET A 101 -5.82 26.04 -2.79
N THR A 102 -4.74 25.59 -3.43
CA THR A 102 -3.48 26.36 -3.52
C THR A 102 -2.96 26.57 -4.94
N ASN A 103 -3.57 25.94 -5.95
CA ASN A 103 -3.08 25.84 -7.33
C ASN A 103 -1.64 25.32 -7.44
N LYS A 104 -1.16 24.55 -6.45
CA LYS A 104 0.16 23.94 -6.43
C LYS A 104 0.06 22.46 -6.13
N HIS A 105 0.91 21.66 -6.77
CA HIS A 105 1.03 20.22 -6.48
C HIS A 105 2.00 19.98 -5.32
N LEU A 106 1.64 19.11 -4.38
CA LEU A 106 2.55 18.64 -3.32
C LEU A 106 3.63 17.71 -3.88
N THR A 107 3.40 17.14 -5.05
CA THR A 107 4.38 16.31 -5.78
C THR A 107 5.55 17.11 -6.37
N GLY A 108 5.46 18.45 -6.41
CA GLY A 108 6.42 19.34 -7.07
C GLY A 108 7.38 20.12 -6.16
N THR A 109 7.26 20.05 -4.83
CA THR A 109 8.27 20.64 -3.93
C THR A 109 9.50 19.75 -3.85
N LYS A 110 10.38 19.88 -4.85
CA LYS A 110 11.81 19.59 -4.73
C LYS A 110 12.56 20.91 -4.68
#